data_AF-A0A0A2TFS1-F1
#
_entry.id   AF-A0A0A2TFS1-F1
#
_cell.length_a   1.000
_cell.length_b   1.000
_cell.length_c   1.000
_cell.angle_alpha   90.00
_cell.angle_beta   90.00
_cell.angle_gamma   90.00
#
_symmetry.space_group_name_H-M   'P 1'
#
loop_
_entity.id
_entity.type
_entity.pdbx_description
1 polymer ?
#
loop_
_entity_poly.entity_id
_entity_poly.type
_entity_poly.pdbx_seq_one_letter_code
_entity_poly.pdbx_strand_id
1 'polypeptide(L)' 'MQKRNNLFQQAREAVSNVTNRKGAASQEEISIAKNCINSARANASEEEQGQLQQLQQEIERHEGLK' A
#
# COMPACT_ATOMS: atom_id res chain seq x y z
N MET A 1 17.40 12.89 7.64
CA MET A 1 16.02 12.81 7.11
C MET A 1 15.73 11.43 6.51
N GLN A 2 15.49 10.39 7.33
CA GLN A 2 15.32 8.99 6.87
C GLN A 2 13.85 8.53 6.70
N LYS A 3 12.86 9.44 6.82
CA LYS A 3 11.43 9.05 6.80
C LYS A 3 10.92 8.53 5.45
N ARG A 4 11.49 8.96 4.32
CA ARG A 4 10.99 8.60 2.96
C ARG A 4 11.13 7.12 2.63
N ASN A 5 12.30 6.53 2.87
CA ASN A 5 12.53 5.10 2.63
C ASN A 5 11.63 4.20 3.48
N ASN A 6 11.23 4.66 4.67
CA ASN A 6 10.33 3.90 5.54
C ASN A 6 8.89 3.86 5.00
N LEU A 7 8.38 4.95 4.43
CA LEU A 7 6.98 5.01 4.00
C LEU A 7 6.71 4.12 2.79
N PHE A 8 7.62 4.09 1.82
CA PHE A 8 7.50 3.20 0.66
C PHE A 8 7.56 1.72 1.09
N GLN A 9 8.50 1.37 1.97
CA GLN A 9 8.57 0.02 2.53
C GLN A 9 7.31 -0.37 3.30
N GLN A 10 6.81 0.51 4.17
CA GLN A 10 5.56 0.29 4.91
C GLN A 10 4.36 0.10 3.98
N ALA A 11 4.24 0.93 2.94
CA ALA A 11 3.18 0.78 1.94
C ALA A 11 3.24 -0.58 1.25
N ARG A 12 4.43 -0.98 0.79
CA ARG A 12 4.65 -2.27 0.13
C ARG A 12 4.37 -3.45 1.06
N GLU A 13 4.84 -3.41 2.30
CA GLU A 13 4.60 -4.45 3.30
C GLU A 13 3.12 -4.56 3.64
N ALA A 14 2.42 -3.43 3.81
CA ALA A 14 0.99 -3.41 4.08
C ALA A 14 0.18 -4.01 2.90
N VAL A 15 0.51 -3.65 1.67
CA VAL A 15 -0.09 -4.26 0.46
C VAL A 15 0.18 -5.76 0.41
N SER A 16 1.44 -6.15 0.63
CA SER A 16 1.84 -7.55 0.66
C SER A 16 1.07 -8.33 1.72
N ASN A 17 0.83 -7.77 2.91
CA ASN A 17 0.00 -8.42 3.93
C ASN A 17 -1.45 -8.60 3.47
N VAL A 18 -2.01 -7.60 2.79
CA VAL A 18 -3.37 -7.64 2.24
C VAL A 18 -3.50 -8.67 1.12
N THR A 19 -2.51 -8.79 0.23
CA THR A 19 -2.57 -9.68 -0.95
C THR A 19 -2.02 -11.08 -0.72
N ASN A 20 -1.00 -11.27 0.14
CA ASN A 20 -0.46 -12.60 0.46
C ASN A 20 -1.29 -13.37 1.49
N ARG A 21 -2.27 -12.73 2.15
CA ARG A 21 -3.12 -13.44 3.10
C ARG A 21 -3.95 -14.49 2.39
N LYS A 22 -3.85 -15.75 2.85
CA LYS A 22 -4.79 -16.82 2.48
C LYS A 22 -6.15 -16.57 3.15
N GLY A 23 -6.92 -15.64 2.58
CA GLY A 23 -8.23 -15.22 3.07
C GLY A 23 -8.53 -13.76 2.72
N ALA A 24 -9.74 -13.30 3.01
CA ALA A 24 -10.09 -11.90 2.81
C ALA A 24 -9.35 -11.01 3.83
N ALA A 25 -8.57 -10.04 3.34
CA ALA A 25 -7.90 -9.08 4.22
C ALA A 25 -8.91 -8.29 5.05
N SER A 26 -8.59 -8.01 6.31
CA SER A 26 -9.45 -7.20 7.17
C SER A 26 -9.57 -5.78 6.62
N GLN A 27 -10.73 -5.16 6.82
CA GLN A 27 -10.97 -3.77 6.38
C GLN A 27 -9.98 -2.78 7.01
N GLU A 28 -9.51 -3.09 8.23
CA GLU A 28 -8.45 -2.36 8.91
C GLU A 28 -7.11 -2.42 8.17
N GLU A 29 -6.69 -3.58 7.68
CA GLU A 29 -5.43 -3.70 6.93
C GLU A 29 -5.49 -3.00 5.58
N ILE A 30 -6.62 -3.10 4.89
CA ILE A 30 -6.87 -2.36 3.65
C ILE A 30 -6.76 -0.86 3.90
N SER A 31 -7.37 -0.37 5.00
CA SER A 31 -7.29 1.04 5.41
C SER A 31 -5.86 1.47 5.73
N ILE A 32 -5.12 0.67 6.51
CA ILE A 32 -3.71 0.94 6.83
C ILE A 32 -2.88 1.01 5.55
N ALA A 33 -3.02 0.02 4.67
CA ALA A 33 -2.25 -0.04 3.44
C ALA A 33 -2.56 1.16 2.51
N LYS A 34 -3.84 1.55 2.38
CA LYS A 34 -4.24 2.78 1.68
C LYS A 34 -3.62 4.04 2.30
N ASN A 35 -3.59 4.12 3.63
CA ASN A 35 -3.02 5.27 4.33
C ASN A 35 -1.50 5.36 4.16
N CYS A 36 -0.81 4.22 4.26
CA CYS A 36 0.62 4.12 3.99
C CYS A 36 0.95 4.51 2.54
N ILE A 37 0.18 4.03 1.56
CA ILE A 37 0.37 4.41 0.15
C ILE A 37 0.20 5.91 -0.07
N ASN A 38 -0.88 6.50 0.47
CA ASN A 38 -1.13 7.94 0.31
C ASN A 38 -0.02 8.78 0.98
N SER A 39 0.41 8.37 2.18
CA SER A 39 1.50 9.02 2.92
C SER A 39 2.84 8.89 2.20
N ALA A 40 3.11 7.72 1.64
CA ALA A 40 4.29 7.46 0.82
C ALA A 40 4.24 8.28 -0.47
N ARG A 41 3.11 8.30 -1.20
CA ARG A 41 2.93 9.05 -2.46
C ARG A 41 3.19 10.53 -2.29
N ALA A 42 2.71 11.11 -1.19
CA ALA A 42 2.89 12.52 -0.88
C ALA A 42 4.36 12.91 -0.67
N ASN A 43 5.24 11.95 -0.36
CA ASN A 43 6.67 12.17 -0.09
C ASN A 43 7.60 11.41 -1.05
N ALA A 44 7.04 10.68 -2.03
CA ALA A 44 7.72 9.80 -2.94
C ALA A 44 8.15 10.53 -4.23
N SER A 45 9.21 10.04 -4.83
CA SER A 45 9.71 10.47 -6.15
C SER A 45 8.77 10.00 -7.27
N GLU A 46 8.88 10.54 -8.48
CA GLU A 46 8.01 10.15 -9.61
C GLU A 46 8.06 8.64 -9.90
N GLU A 47 9.23 8.01 -9.83
CA GLU A 47 9.38 6.55 -9.96
C GLU A 47 8.64 5.79 -8.87
N GLU A 48 8.80 6.21 -7.61
CA GLU A 48 8.14 5.59 -6.45
C GLU A 48 6.62 5.78 -6.50
N GLN A 49 6.15 6.92 -7.01
CA GLN A 49 4.72 7.17 -7.22
C GLN A 49 4.12 6.17 -8.21
N GLY A 50 4.82 5.84 -9.29
CA GLY A 50 4.39 4.81 -10.24
C GLY A 50 4.24 3.44 -9.55
N GLN A 51 5.21 3.05 -8.73
CA GLN A 51 5.14 1.80 -7.97
C GLN A 51 4.01 1.81 -6.94
N LEU A 52 3.83 2.92 -6.21
CA LEU A 52 2.76 3.08 -5.22
C LEU A 52 1.37 3.05 -5.86
N GLN A 53 1.23 3.57 -7.09
CA GLN A 53 -0.02 3.51 -7.83
C GLN A 53 -0.40 2.07 -8.20
N GLN A 54 0.57 1.24 -8.59
CA GLN A 54 0.33 -0.19 -8.85
C GLN A 54 -0.11 -0.92 -7.58
N LEU A 55 0.58 -0.67 -6.47
CA LEU A 55 0.23 -1.23 -5.17
C LEU A 55 -1.19 -0.84 -4.71
N GLN A 56 -1.61 0.40 -5.00
CA GLN A 56 -2.96 0.88 -4.68
C GLN A 56 -4.03 0.09 -5.44
N GLN A 57 -3.82 -0.09 -6.74
CA GLN A 57 -4.73 -0.84 -7.60
C GLN A 57 -4.86 -2.31 -7.17
N GLU A 58 -3.75 -2.93 -6.72
CA GLU A 58 -3.79 -4.30 -6.18
C GLU A 58 -4.71 -4.41 -4.95
N ILE A 59 -4.59 -3.47 -4.00
CA ILE A 59 -5.44 -3.46 -2.81
C ILE A 59 -6.90 -3.21 -3.17
N GLU A 60 -7.18 -2.23 -4.03
CA GLU A 60 -8.55 -1.90 -4.43
C GLU A 60 -9.22 -3.08 -5.15
N ARG A 61 -8.46 -3.80 -5.98
CA ARG A 61 -8.93 -5.05 -6.58
C ARG A 61 -9.24 -6.10 -5.52
N HIS A 62 -8.37 -6.26 -4.52
CA HIS A 62 -8.59 -7.23 -3.43
C HIS A 62 -9.78 -6.85 -2.53
N GLU A 63 -10.03 -5.55 -2.32
CA GLU A 63 -11.18 -5.03 -1.57
C GLU A 63 -12.50 -5.22 -2.34
N GLY A 64 -12.52 -4.86 -3.62
CA GLY A 64 -13.71 -4.96 -4.47
C GLY A 64 -14.11 -6.38 -4.88
N LEU A 65 -13.27 -7.38 -4.58
CA LEU A 65 -13.55 -8.80 -4.74
C LEU A 65 -14.28 -9.43 -3.53
N LYS A 66 -14.63 -8.64 -2.50
CA LYS A 66 -15.40 -9.08 -1.33
C LYS A 66 -16.90 -9.18 -1.57
#